data_AF-A0A927FAY5-F1
#
_entry.id   AF-A0A927FAY5-F1
#
_cell.length_a   1.000
_cell.length_b   1.000
_cell.length_c   1.000
_cell.angle_alpha   90.00
_cell.angle_beta   90.00
_cell.angle_gamma   90.00
#
_symmetry.space_group_name_H-M   'P 1'
#
loop_
_entity.id
_entity.type
_entity.pdbx_description
1 polymer ?
#
loop_
_entity_poly.entity_id
_entity_poly.type
_entity_poly.pdbx_seq_one_letter_code
_entity_poly.pdbx_strand_id
1 'polypeptide(L)' 'MSKELSDRQRGVDERIVEISWNAQNRLYKRARTLARRGVMGQKIQIAIARELVGFVWAIGQLVEYPEDQGSAQGKARGSG' A
#
# COMPACT_ATOMS: atom_id res chain seq x y z
N MET A 1 -1.18 -3.26 -16.88
CA MET A 1 -2.39 -3.48 -16.06
C MET A 1 -3.41 -4.23 -16.91
N SER A 2 -3.98 -5.32 -16.41
CA SER A 2 -5.10 -5.99 -17.10
C SER A 2 -6.33 -5.08 -17.11
N LYS A 3 -7.17 -5.19 -18.13
CA LYS A 3 -8.41 -4.40 -18.27
C LYS A 3 -9.31 -4.53 -17.03
N GLU A 4 -9.43 -5.73 -16.50
CA GLU A 4 -10.24 -6.03 -15.30
C GLU A 4 -9.71 -5.34 -14.03
N LEU A 5 -8.39 -5.22 -13.90
CA LEU A 5 -7.75 -4.54 -12.76
C LEU A 5 -7.97 -3.02 -12.84
N SER A 6 -7.85 -2.47 -14.04
CA SER A 6 -8.12 -1.06 -14.30
C SER A 6 -9.58 -0.71 -14.01
N ASP A 7 -10.52 -1.56 -14.45
CA ASP A 7 -11.96 -1.35 -14.25
C ASP A 7 -12.35 -1.33 -12.77
N ARG A 8 -11.72 -2.16 -11.93
CA ARG A 8 -11.92 -2.17 -10.46
C ARG A 8 -11.34 -0.95 -9.76
N GLN A 9 -10.34 -0.31 -10.34
CA GLN A 9 -9.67 0.86 -9.77
C GLN A 9 -10.33 2.17 -10.21
N ARG A 10 -11.29 2.13 -11.16
CA ARG A 10 -12.04 3.33 -11.58
C ARG A 10 -12.86 3.87 -10.43
N GLY A 11 -12.67 5.15 -10.11
CA GLY A 11 -13.39 5.84 -9.04
C GLY A 11 -12.83 5.58 -7.63
N VAL A 12 -11.71 4.85 -7.52
CA VAL A 12 -10.97 4.69 -6.27
C VAL A 12 -9.92 5.81 -6.17
N ASP A 13 -9.73 6.37 -4.98
CA ASP A 13 -8.68 7.36 -4.71
C ASP A 13 -7.31 6.83 -5.15
N GLU A 14 -6.55 7.64 -5.90
CA GLU A 14 -5.25 7.26 -6.44
C GLU A 14 -4.27 6.83 -5.35
N ARG A 15 -4.35 7.42 -4.15
CA ARG A 15 -3.53 7.04 -2.99
C ARG A 15 -3.84 5.63 -2.51
N ILE A 16 -5.12 5.23 -2.53
CA ILE A 16 -5.53 3.86 -2.19
C ILE A 16 -5.01 2.88 -3.24
N VAL A 17 -5.05 3.26 -4.52
CA VAL A 17 -4.49 2.46 -5.61
C VAL A 17 -2.98 2.28 -5.45
N GLU A 18 -2.25 3.35 -5.10
CA GLU A 18 -0.81 3.32 -4.86
C GLU A 18 -0.45 2.40 -3.67
N ILE A 19 -1.14 2.56 -2.53
CA ILE A 19 -0.93 1.70 -1.36
C ILE A 19 -1.19 0.24 -1.71
N SER A 20 -2.26 -0.04 -2.47
CA SER A 20 -2.61 -1.39 -2.91
C SER A 20 -1.54 -2.00 -3.83
N TRP A 21 -0.92 -1.18 -4.68
CA TRP A 21 0.18 -1.61 -5.55
C TRP A 21 1.46 -1.90 -4.76
N ASN A 22 1.81 -1.01 -3.84
CA ASN A 22 2.95 -1.17 -2.94
C ASN A 22 2.81 -2.42 -2.06
N ALA A 23 1.58 -2.69 -1.57
CA ALA A 23 1.26 -3.90 -0.83
C ALA A 23 1.55 -5.16 -1.65
N GLN A 24 1.01 -5.26 -2.86
CA GLN A 24 1.22 -6.42 -3.74
C GLN A 24 2.70 -6.69 -4.00
N ASN A 25 3.46 -5.66 -4.37
CA ASN A 25 4.89 -5.79 -4.67
C ASN A 25 5.70 -6.23 -3.44
N ARG A 26 5.45 -5.59 -2.28
CA ARG A 26 6.17 -5.89 -1.04
C ARG A 26 5.88 -7.29 -0.54
N LEU A 27 4.60 -7.66 -0.44
CA LEU A 27 4.18 -8.97 0.07
C LEU A 27 4.67 -10.10 -0.83
N TYR A 28 4.57 -9.96 -2.16
CA TYR A 28 5.10 -10.94 -3.10
C TYR A 28 6.62 -11.13 -2.94
N LYS A 29 7.38 -10.02 -2.90
CA LYS A 29 8.85 -10.05 -2.72
C LYS A 29 9.22 -10.69 -1.38
N ARG A 30 8.50 -10.38 -0.31
CA ARG A 30 8.70 -10.93 1.03
C ARG A 30 8.47 -12.44 1.06
N ALA A 31 7.33 -12.89 0.53
CA ALA A 31 6.96 -14.30 0.47
C ALA A 31 8.00 -15.11 -0.33
N ARG A 32 8.36 -14.63 -1.53
CA ARG A 32 9.39 -15.25 -2.38
C ARG A 32 10.76 -15.31 -1.71
N THR A 33 11.13 -14.28 -0.95
CA THR A 33 12.42 -14.25 -0.24
C THR A 33 12.46 -15.24 0.92
N LEU A 34 11.38 -15.33 1.71
CA LEU A 34 11.30 -16.29 2.80
C LEU A 34 11.23 -17.74 2.30
N ALA A 35 10.48 -17.98 1.21
CA ALA A 35 10.41 -19.29 0.57
C ALA A 35 11.78 -19.76 0.07
N ARG A 36 12.54 -18.88 -0.60
CA ARG A 36 13.93 -19.17 -1.04
C ARG A 36 14.88 -19.47 0.12
N ARG A 37 14.59 -18.99 1.32
CA ARG A 37 15.35 -19.27 2.55
C ARG A 37 14.90 -20.56 3.26
N GLY A 38 13.94 -21.30 2.72
CA GLY A 38 13.43 -22.55 3.32
C GLY A 38 12.58 -22.33 4.57
N VAL A 39 12.04 -21.11 4.78
CA VAL A 39 11.16 -20.84 5.92
C VAL A 39 9.87 -21.63 5.78
N MET A 40 9.41 -22.27 6.86
CA MET A 40 8.15 -23.02 6.89
C MET A 40 6.97 -22.17 6.38
N GLY A 41 6.12 -22.76 5.53
CA GLY A 41 5.00 -22.05 4.90
C GLY A 41 4.11 -21.29 5.88
N GLN A 42 3.78 -21.88 7.04
CA GLN A 42 2.99 -21.22 8.09
C GLN A 42 3.66 -19.93 8.62
N LYS A 43 4.99 -19.95 8.82
CA LYS A 43 5.74 -18.76 9.25
C LYS A 43 5.75 -17.69 8.17
N ILE A 44 5.79 -18.08 6.89
CA ILE A 44 5.66 -17.14 5.77
C ILE A 44 4.27 -16.49 5.79
N GLN A 45 3.21 -17.28 5.91
CA GLN A 45 1.83 -16.76 5.96
C GLN A 45 1.63 -15.79 7.11
N ILE A 46 2.12 -16.11 8.31
CA ILE A 46 2.05 -15.21 9.47
C ILE A 46 2.80 -13.89 9.21
N ALA A 47 3.99 -13.96 8.59
CA ALA A 47 4.76 -12.76 8.26
C ALA A 47 4.03 -11.87 7.24
N ILE A 48 3.43 -12.47 6.21
CA ILE A 48 2.66 -11.76 5.19
C ILE A 48 1.39 -11.15 5.77
N ALA A 49 0.65 -11.89 6.59
CA ALA A 49 -0.56 -11.39 7.24
C ALA A 49 -0.26 -10.16 8.13
N ARG A 50 0.82 -10.20 8.90
CA ARG A 50 1.25 -9.06 9.73
C ARG A 50 1.58 -7.82 8.90
N GLU A 51 2.28 -8.00 7.78
CA GLU A 51 2.58 -6.89 6.88
C GLU A 51 1.32 -6.36 6.17
N LEU A 52 0.38 -7.24 5.82
CA LEU A 52 -0.89 -6.87 5.18
C LEU A 52 -1.76 -5.99 6.09
N VAL A 53 -1.84 -6.29 7.39
CA VAL A 53 -2.62 -5.47 8.35
C VAL A 53 -2.17 -4.01 8.33
N GLY A 54 -0.87 -3.75 8.19
CA GLY A 54 -0.36 -2.37 8.08
C GLY A 54 -0.85 -1.64 6.83
N PHE A 55 -0.95 -2.34 5.69
CA PHE A 55 -1.50 -1.77 4.46
C PHE A 55 -3.01 -1.51 4.57
N VAL A 56 -3.75 -2.43 5.19
CA VAL A 56 -5.20 -2.25 5.45
C VAL A 56 -5.43 -1.04 6.36
N TRP A 57 -4.65 -0.90 7.41
CA TRP A 57 -4.72 0.26 8.31
C TRP A 57 -4.43 1.57 7.56
N ALA A 58 -3.38 1.63 6.74
CA ALA A 58 -3.04 2.82 5.97
C ALA A 58 -4.18 3.24 5.02
N ILE A 59 -4.85 2.29 4.37
CA ILE A 59 -6.05 2.56 3.56
C ILE A 59 -7.20 3.06 4.45
N GLY A 60 -7.43 2.42 5.60
CA GLY A 60 -8.46 2.86 6.55
C GLY A 60 -8.30 4.31 6.98
N GLN A 61 -7.06 4.75 7.24
CA GLN A 61 -6.78 6.16 7.57
C GLN A 61 -7.15 7.13 6.44
N LEU A 62 -6.93 6.75 5.17
CA LEU A 62 -7.33 7.59 4.03
C LEU A 62 -8.84 7.67 3.84
N VAL A 63 -9.56 6.60 4.19
CA VAL A 63 -11.02 6.53 4.06
C VAL A 63 -11.72 7.28 5.20
N GLU A 64 -11.21 7.14 6.43
CA GLU A 64 -11.82 7.75 7.63
C GLU A 64 -11.51 9.25 7.76
N TYR A 65 -10.35 9.70 7.28
CA TYR A 65 -9.89 11.10 7.42
C TYR A 65 -9.46 11.70 6.09
N PRO A 66 -10.41 11.96 5.15
CA PRO A 66 -10.07 12.45 3.83
C PRO A 66 -9.48 13.87 3.78
N GLU A 67 -9.74 14.71 4.81
CA GLU A 67 -9.47 16.16 4.81
C GLU A 67 -8.17 16.59 5.53
N ASP A 68 -7.50 15.72 6.28
CA ASP A 68 -6.51 16.14 7.29
C ASP A 68 -5.07 16.36 6.78
N GLN A 69 -4.85 16.53 5.46
CA GLN A 69 -3.49 16.41 4.89
C GLN A 69 -3.15 17.46 3.82
N GLY A 70 -3.13 18.73 4.25
CA GLY A 70 -2.63 19.88 3.48
C GLY A 70 -1.60 20.77 4.20
N SER A 71 -0.92 20.31 5.27
CA SER A 71 -0.02 21.18 6.05
C SER A 71 1.49 20.88 5.92
N ALA A 72 1.92 20.12 4.91
CA ALA A 72 3.35 19.89 4.64
C ALA A 72 3.82 20.32 3.23
N GLN A 73 3.23 21.36 2.64
CA GLN A 73 3.88 22.09 1.53
C GLN A 73 3.61 23.59 1.56
N GLY A 74 3.93 24.22 2.69
CA GLY A 74 4.03 25.66 2.84
C GLY A 74 5.46 26.12 3.09
N LYS A 75 6.39 25.93 2.13
CA LYS A 75 7.66 26.68 2.12
C LYS A 75 8.35 26.72 0.75
N ALA A 76 7.94 27.68 -0.08
CA ALA A 76 8.87 28.60 -0.75
C ALA A 76 8.06 29.76 -1.34
N ARG A 77 8.10 30.89 -0.64
CA ARG A 77 7.63 32.20 -1.10
C ARG A 77 8.31 32.55 -2.42
N GLY A 78 7.53 33.02 -3.38
CA GLY A 78 8.07 33.89 -4.43
C GLY A 78 8.58 35.19 -3.81
N SER A 79 9.68 35.71 -4.35
CA SER A 79 10.09 37.12 -4.32
C SER A 79 11.27 37.26 -5.30
N GLY A 80 11.10 38.07 -6.34
CA GLY A 80 12.09 38.37 -7.38
C GLY A 80 11.41 38.54 -8.73
#